data_AF-A0A1A7RE48-F1
#
_entry.id   AF-A0A1A7RE48-F1
#
_cell.length_a   1.000
_cell.length_b   1.000
_cell.length_c   1.000
_cell.angle_alpha   90.00
_cell.angle_beta   90.00
_cell.angle_gamma   90.00
#
_symmetry.space_group_name_H-M   'P 1'
#
loop_
_entity.id
_entity.type
_entity.pdbx_description
1 polymer ?
#
loop_
_entity_poly.entity_id
_entity_poly.type
_entity_poly.pdbx_seq_one_letter_code
_entity_poly.pdbx_strand_id
1 'polypeptide(L)'
;MMRKNHITVMRLNDDYSISVGHSHAKNTLSFLKVDHHLAVSAREGLFRDANDLVIQFKQGNLLRIGYQLTGADTVQYSELSLIGFNDAFEDMQAQFKQNR
;
A
#
# COMPACT_ATOMS: atom_id res chain seq x y z
N MET A 1 -17.10 9.17 10.85
CA MET A 1 -15.96 8.36 11.36
C MET A 1 -15.00 8.17 10.19
N MET A 2 -13.88 8.90 10.15
CA MET A 2 -12.89 8.78 9.08
C MET A 2 -12.30 7.36 9.12
N ARG A 3 -12.66 6.51 8.16
CA ARG A 3 -11.91 5.27 7.93
C ARG A 3 -10.54 5.71 7.42
N LYS A 4 -9.51 5.56 8.25
CA LYS A 4 -8.11 5.70 7.81
C LYS A 4 -7.97 4.84 6.55
N ASN A 5 -7.52 5.42 5.44
CA ASN A 5 -7.24 4.65 4.24
C ASN A 5 -6.12 3.67 4.59
N HIS A 6 -6.51 2.41 4.79
CA HIS A 6 -5.60 1.38 5.26
C HIS A 6 -4.78 0.90 4.08
N ILE A 7 -3.46 0.97 4.23
CA ILE A 7 -2.54 0.16 3.46
C ILE A 7 -2.13 -1.00 4.35
N THR A 8 -2.13 -2.19 3.78
CA THR A 8 -1.65 -3.40 4.43
C THR A 8 -0.49 -3.95 3.61
N VAL A 9 0.67 -4.05 4.24
CA VAL A 9 1.82 -4.78 3.68
C VAL A 9 1.77 -6.19 4.24
N MET A 10 1.79 -7.19 3.36
CA MET A 10 1.78 -8.60 3.75
C MET A 10 2.96 -9.30 3.11
N ARG A 11 3.76 -9.97 3.94
CA ARG A 11 4.84 -10.84 3.48
C ARG A 11 4.29 -12.24 3.22
N LEU A 12 4.57 -12.79 2.05
CA LEU A 12 4.30 -14.16 1.67
C LEU A 12 5.63 -14.79 1.23
N ASN A 13 6.20 -15.64 2.07
CA ASN A 13 7.55 -16.21 1.88
C ASN A 13 8.61 -15.11 1.73
N ASP A 14 9.22 -14.99 0.55
CA ASP A 14 10.27 -14.01 0.25
C ASP A 14 9.76 -12.81 -0.56
N ASP A 15 8.44 -12.74 -0.79
CA ASP A 15 7.80 -11.64 -1.52
C ASP A 15 6.85 -10.83 -0.63
N TYR A 16 6.64 -9.58 -1.04
CA TYR A 16 5.66 -8.69 -0.43
C TYR A 16 4.45 -8.48 -1.35
N SER A 17 3.28 -8.36 -0.74
CA SER A 17 2.07 -7.90 -1.38
C SER A 17 1.54 -6.69 -0.61
N ILE A 18 0.98 -5.73 -1.34
CA ILE A 18 0.38 -4.54 -0.75
C ILE A 18 -1.09 -4.48 -1.14
N SER A 19 -1.96 -4.38 -0.14
CA SER A 19 -3.37 -4.10 -0.31
C SER A 19 -3.66 -2.67 0.10
N VAL A 20 -4.48 -1.99 -0.69
CA VAL A 20 -4.79 -0.57 -0.52
C VAL A 20 -6.29 -0.39 -0.40
N GLY A 21 -6.77 0.28 0.63
CA GLY A 21 -8.18 0.63 0.75
C GLY A 21 -9.09 -0.58 0.93
N HIS A 22 -10.35 -0.42 0.54
CA HIS A 22 -11.39 -1.43 0.72
C HIS A 22 -12.51 -1.22 -0.31
N SER A 23 -13.35 -2.24 -0.52
CA SER A 23 -14.56 -2.14 -1.34
C SER A 23 -14.33 -1.55 -2.74
N HIS A 24 -13.24 -1.94 -3.41
CA HIS A 24 -12.91 -1.46 -4.76
C HIS A 24 -14.04 -1.72 -5.74
N ALA A 25 -14.30 -0.75 -6.62
CA ALA A 25 -15.14 -0.98 -7.78
C ALA A 25 -14.53 -2.07 -8.66
N LYS A 26 -15.38 -2.92 -9.26
CA LYS A 26 -14.91 -4.00 -10.13
C LYS A 26 -14.23 -3.42 -11.37
N ASN A 27 -13.14 -4.05 -11.79
CA ASN A 27 -12.38 -3.65 -12.98
C ASN A 27 -11.78 -2.23 -12.93
N THR A 28 -11.63 -1.63 -11.75
CA THR A 28 -10.95 -0.34 -11.61
C THR A 28 -9.47 -0.50 -11.23
N LEU A 29 -8.69 0.53 -11.54
CA LEU A 29 -7.29 0.62 -11.15
C LEU A 29 -7.13 1.45 -9.87
N SER A 30 -6.19 1.00 -9.06
CA SER A 30 -5.66 1.74 -7.92
C SER A 30 -4.23 2.13 -8.24
N PHE A 31 -3.79 3.27 -7.72
CA PHE A 31 -2.44 3.77 -7.91
C PHE A 31 -1.79 4.14 -6.59
N LEU A 32 -0.49 3.89 -6.55
CA LEU A 32 0.41 4.28 -5.48
C LEU A 32 1.56 5.09 -6.07
N LYS A 33 1.90 6.19 -5.42
CA LYS A 33 3.06 7.01 -5.79
C LYS A 33 3.79 7.45 -4.53
N VAL A 34 5.05 7.07 -4.43
CA VAL A 34 5.93 7.46 -3.32
C VAL A 34 6.71 8.70 -3.74
N ASP A 35 6.51 9.81 -3.04
CA ASP A 35 7.17 11.10 -3.31
C ASP A 35 7.12 11.48 -4.81
N HIS A 36 8.27 11.54 -5.45
CA HIS A 36 8.46 11.90 -6.86
C HIS A 36 8.67 10.69 -7.79
N HIS A 37 8.56 9.45 -7.29
CA HIS A 37 8.70 8.24 -8.10
C HIS A 37 7.56 8.10 -9.13
N LEU A 38 7.74 7.18 -10.08
CA LEU A 38 6.69 6.80 -11.00
C LEU A 38 5.52 6.17 -10.24
N ALA A 39 4.30 6.50 -10.65
CA ALA A 39 3.11 5.88 -10.08
C ALA A 39 3.03 4.41 -10.55
N VAL A 40 2.85 3.51 -9.59
CA VAL A 40 2.57 2.10 -9.86
C VAL A 40 1.07 1.90 -9.78
N SER A 41 0.51 1.08 -10.67
CA SER A 41 -0.93 0.78 -10.68
C SER A 41 -1.19 -0.71 -10.55
N ALA A 42 -2.32 -1.05 -9.92
CA ALA A 42 -2.78 -2.41 -9.79
C ALA A 42 -4.31 -2.47 -9.84
N ARG A 43 -4.85 -3.62 -10.24
CA ARG A 43 -6.29 -3.85 -10.25
C ARG A 43 -6.80 -4.05 -8.82
N GLU A 44 -7.88 -3.36 -8.49
CA GLU A 44 -8.62 -3.55 -7.22
C GLU A 44 -7.74 -3.42 -5.96
N GLY A 45 -6.72 -2.55 -6.03
CA GLY A 45 -5.86 -2.23 -4.89
C GLY A 45 -4.90 -3.32 -4.45
N LEU A 46 -4.75 -4.42 -5.21
CA LEU A 46 -3.86 -5.53 -4.87
C LEU A 46 -2.58 -5.51 -5.73
N PHE A 47 -1.49 -5.05 -5.12
CA PHE A 47 -0.15 -5.04 -5.71
C PHE A 47 0.54 -6.35 -5.33
N ARG A 48 0.66 -7.26 -6.30
CA ARG A 48 1.45 -8.49 -6.19
C ARG A 48 2.91 -8.14 -6.49
N ASP A 49 3.85 -8.87 -5.89
CA ASP A 49 5.30 -8.69 -6.09
C ASP A 49 5.76 -7.25 -5.79
N ALA A 50 5.28 -6.71 -4.67
CA ALA A 50 5.46 -5.33 -4.25
C ALA A 50 6.82 -5.06 -3.58
N ASN A 51 7.85 -5.85 -3.89
CA ASN A 51 9.20 -5.70 -3.33
C ASN A 51 9.77 -4.29 -3.59
N ASP A 52 9.66 -3.81 -4.83
CA ASP A 52 10.12 -2.48 -5.21
C ASP A 52 9.32 -1.36 -4.52
N LEU A 53 8.02 -1.55 -4.33
CA LEU A 53 7.18 -0.61 -3.60
C LEU A 53 7.55 -0.55 -2.12
N VAL A 54 7.86 -1.69 -1.50
CA VAL A 54 8.36 -1.74 -0.12
C VAL A 54 9.70 -1.00 -0.03
N ILE A 55 10.63 -1.20 -0.98
CA ILE A 55 11.89 -0.46 -1.01
C ILE A 55 11.63 1.05 -1.09
N GLN A 56 10.72 1.49 -1.96
CA GLN A 56 10.33 2.89 -2.03
C GLN A 56 9.71 3.37 -0.72
N PHE A 57 8.87 2.57 -0.05
CA PHE A 57 8.28 2.96 1.24
C PHE A 57 9.34 3.16 2.33
N LYS A 58 10.40 2.35 2.34
CA LYS A 58 11.52 2.48 3.30
C LYS A 58 12.34 3.75 3.09
N GLN A 59 12.40 4.25 1.86
CA GLN A 59 13.22 5.40 1.46
C GLN A 59 12.41 6.71 1.37
N GLY A 60 11.10 6.60 1.22
CA GLY A 60 10.21 7.72 0.96
C GLY A 60 9.60 8.33 2.22
N ASN A 61 9.00 9.51 2.03
CA ASN A 61 8.37 10.28 3.12
C ASN A 61 6.86 10.36 2.99
N LEU A 62 6.34 10.44 1.76
CA LEU A 62 4.93 10.61 1.48
C LEU A 62 4.46 9.59 0.45
N LEU A 63 3.36 8.92 0.75
CA LEU A 63 2.67 8.02 -0.15
C LEU A 63 1.34 8.62 -0.58
N ARG A 64 1.19 8.82 -1.89
CA ARG A 64 -0.08 9.17 -2.52
C ARG A 64 -0.77 7.92 -3.00
N ILE A 65 -2.06 7.86 -2.70
CA ILE A 65 -2.92 6.72 -2.94
C ILE A 65 -4.12 7.23 -3.71
N GLY A 66 -4.60 6.46 -4.67
CA GLY A 66 -5.99 6.58 -5.00
C GLY A 66 -6.58 5.39 -5.72
N TYR A 67 -7.90 5.30 -5.57
CA TYR A 67 -8.69 4.14 -5.96
C TYR A 67 -10.17 4.53 -6.01
N GLN A 68 -10.97 3.76 -6.74
CA GLN A 68 -12.40 3.97 -6.85
C GLN A 68 -13.16 2.98 -5.95
N LEU A 69 -14.04 3.51 -5.10
CA LEU A 69 -14.94 2.69 -4.28
C LEU A 69 -16.12 2.19 -5.09
N THR A 70 -16.66 1.04 -4.70
CA THR A 70 -17.93 0.52 -5.22
C THR A 70 -19.03 1.55 -5.00
N GLY A 71 -19.71 1.95 -6.09
CA GLY A 71 -20.78 2.95 -6.06
C GLY A 71 -20.29 4.40 -6.02
N ALA A 72 -18.98 4.65 -6.08
CA ALA A 72 -18.44 5.98 -6.30
C ALA A 72 -18.19 6.20 -7.80
N ASP A 73 -18.56 7.37 -8.31
CA ASP A 73 -18.34 7.76 -9.71
C ASP A 73 -16.95 8.37 -9.94
N THR A 74 -16.20 8.61 -8.86
CA THR A 74 -14.89 9.28 -8.89
C THR A 74 -13.84 8.52 -8.10
N VAL A 75 -12.59 8.71 -8.50
CA VAL A 75 -11.42 8.22 -7.78
C VAL A 75 -11.22 9.03 -6.51
N GLN A 76 -11.05 8.34 -5.39
CA GLN A 76 -10.67 8.96 -4.13
C GLN A 76 -9.15 9.01 -4.02
N TYR A 77 -8.64 10.16 -3.62
CA TYR A 77 -7.22 10.38 -3.38
C TYR A 77 -6.96 10.57 -1.89
N SER A 78 -5.85 10.04 -1.42
CA SER A 78 -5.36 10.30 -0.06
C SER A 78 -3.85 10.24 0.01
N GLU A 79 -3.32 10.88 1.05
CA GLU A 79 -1.90 10.87 1.35
C GLU A 79 -1.66 10.21 2.70
N LEU A 80 -0.56 9.48 2.81
CA LEU A 80 -0.10 8.81 4.02
C LEU A 80 1.36 9.14 4.24
N SER A 81 1.72 9.55 5.46
CA SER A 81 3.12 9.70 5.84
C SER A 81 3.78 8.33 5.99
N LEU A 82 4.97 8.19 5.41
CA LEU A 82 5.83 7.02 5.56
C LEU A 82 6.85 7.18 6.71
N ILE A 83 6.80 8.29 7.45
CA ILE A 83 7.63 8.48 8.64
C ILE A 83 7.27 7.40 9.68
N GLY A 84 8.27 6.64 10.12
CA GLY A 84 8.10 5.49 11.03
C GLY A 84 7.74 4.18 10.33
N PHE A 85 7.65 4.15 8.98
CA PHE A 85 7.42 2.92 8.23
C PHE A 85 8.54 1.90 8.48
N ASN A 86 9.79 2.34 8.50
CA ASN A 86 10.94 1.45 8.72
C ASN A 86 10.85 0.72 10.05
N ASP A 87 10.54 1.43 11.14
CA ASP A 87 10.44 0.83 12.47
C ASP A 87 9.32 -0.21 12.51
N ALA A 88 8.12 0.16 12.03
CA ALA A 88 6.98 -0.75 11.95
C ALA A 88 7.25 -1.97 11.04
N PHE A 89 8.00 -1.78 9.96
CA PHE A 89 8.37 -2.83 9.03
C PHE A 89 9.37 -3.81 9.64
N GLU A 90 10.40 -3.33 10.33
CA GLU A 90 11.36 -4.19 11.02
C GLU A 90 10.70 -4.95 12.18
N ASP A 91 9.78 -4.33 12.91
CA ASP A 91 8.96 -5.01 13.93
C ASP A 91 8.13 -6.15 13.34
N MET A 92 7.47 -5.91 12.20
CA MET A 92 6.74 -6.95 11.46
C MET A 92 7.67 -8.11 11.05
N GLN A 93 8.88 -7.79 10.56
CA GLN A 93 9.87 -8.77 10.14
C GLN A 93 10.40 -9.60 11.32
N ALA A 94 10.59 -8.98 12.48
CA ALA A 94 11.01 -9.66 13.71
C ALA A 94 9.95 -10.66 14.18
N GLN A 95 8.67 -10.27 14.19
CA GLN A 95 7.57 -11.16 14.54
C GLN A 95 7.46 -12.36 13.60
N PHE A 96 7.67 -12.15 12.30
CA PHE A 96 7.65 -13.26 11.33
C PHE A 96 8.77 -14.27 11.57
N LYS A 97 9.98 -13.81 11.92
CA LYS A 97 11.12 -14.69 12.23
C LYS A 97 10.93 -15.49 13.52
N GLN A 98 10.22 -14.94 14.51
CA GLN A 98 9.94 -15.63 15.77
C GLN A 98 8.90 -16.75 15.65
N ASN A 99 8.09 -16.74 14.59
CA ASN A 99 7.03 -17.72 14.33
C ASN A 99 7.42 -18.81 13.31
N ARG A 100 8.72 -18.93 12.98
CA ARG A 100 9.32 -20.00 12.17
C ARG A 100 10.16 -20.90 13.06
#